data_AF-A0A6N9U5Z9-F1
#
_entry.id   AF-A0A6N9U5Z9-F1
#
_cell.length_a   1.000
_cell.length_b   1.000
_cell.length_c   1.000
_cell.angle_alpha   90.00
_cell.angle_beta   90.00
_cell.angle_gamma   90.00
#
_symmetry.space_group_name_H-M   'P 1'
#
loop_
_entity.id
_entity.type
_entity.pdbx_description
1 polymer ?
#
loop_
_entity_poly.entity_id
_entity_poly.type
_entity_poly.pdbx_seq_one_letter_code
_entity_poly.pdbx_strand_id
1 'polypeptide(L)'
;MTAPASRDRSCRPSTPGRFLLAGPVAWYGLALSTAYGARAGDPGPADGSVGGGTDSLAVPLAVVAVVLAVAAFTWARRRRRTTTRTTPAVTVWGGPHPGAAEPGMSPALDARSRADLVDTDDAVRTSEEELDFAVARHGQAAVPFTEAVAYARAELARAFRSRQRLDDAFPEDGAEGRRVLDEIIRRCADANARLDAVSGDFDRLRALEREAPEAVAGAEAAFRDLLDRMPAAEAALDGMRERYAPSAYAPVAGSIGQAQDRLVFATSSLNQARQAVDAGRHPEAAVHLRAAEGAVTQARVLVDGVERRAAELAEAAERLPDALTGAETDLTDAGALLK
;
A
#
# COMPACT_ATOMS: atom_id res chain seq x y z
N MET A 1 67.53 -7.45 33.32
CA MET A 1 67.82 -7.05 31.93
C MET A 1 68.05 -8.34 31.17
N THR A 2 66.96 -8.89 30.63
CA THR A 2 66.90 -10.25 30.07
C THR A 2 65.70 -10.28 29.12
N ALA A 3 65.95 -10.56 27.84
CA ALA A 3 64.93 -10.74 26.81
C ALA A 3 64.01 -11.93 27.13
N PRO A 4 62.83 -12.02 26.49
CA PRO A 4 62.72 -13.12 25.53
C PRO A 4 61.82 -12.90 24.29
N ALA A 5 62.21 -13.64 23.26
CA ALA A 5 61.38 -14.47 22.38
C ALA A 5 60.40 -13.81 21.39
N SER A 6 60.92 -13.64 20.17
CA SER A 6 60.21 -13.68 18.90
C SER A 6 59.30 -14.92 18.78
N ARG A 7 58.00 -14.70 18.58
CA ARG A 7 57.09 -15.73 18.06
C ARG A 7 56.70 -15.38 16.62
N ASP A 8 57.23 -16.22 15.75
CA ASP A 8 56.92 -16.36 14.34
C ASP A 8 55.42 -16.69 14.15
N ARG A 9 54.69 -15.81 13.48
CA ARG A 9 53.28 -16.00 13.11
C ARG A 9 53.23 -16.35 11.63
N SER A 10 53.37 -17.63 11.34
CA SER A 10 53.14 -18.20 10.01
C SER A 10 51.68 -17.99 9.59
N CYS A 11 51.47 -17.15 8.58
CA CYS A 11 50.22 -17.03 7.84
C CYS A 11 49.91 -18.35 7.11
N ARG A 12 48.79 -18.99 7.45
CA ARG A 12 48.13 -19.99 6.60
C ARG A 12 46.96 -19.31 5.89
N PRO A 13 46.82 -19.41 4.56
CA PRO A 13 45.63 -18.91 3.87
C PRO A 13 44.44 -19.85 4.11
N SER A 14 43.33 -19.28 4.57
CA SER A 14 42.03 -19.94 4.68
C SER A 14 41.42 -20.13 3.30
N THR A 15 41.15 -21.38 2.95
CA THR A 15 40.36 -21.77 1.78
C THR A 15 38.87 -21.52 2.09
N PRO A 16 38.12 -20.73 1.32
CA PRO A 16 36.67 -20.69 1.47
C PRO A 16 36.04 -21.91 0.80
N GLY A 17 35.34 -22.71 1.60
CA GLY A 17 34.60 -23.88 1.16
C GLY A 17 33.46 -23.52 0.21
N ARG A 18 33.43 -24.19 -0.95
CA ARG A 18 32.28 -24.29 -1.85
C ARG A 18 31.16 -25.03 -1.12
N PHE A 19 30.13 -24.31 -0.69
CA PHE A 19 28.83 -24.92 -0.39
C PHE A 19 28.06 -25.06 -1.71
N LEU A 20 28.11 -26.27 -2.28
CA LEU A 20 27.15 -26.75 -3.26
C LEU A 20 25.88 -27.18 -2.52
N LEU A 21 24.83 -26.37 -2.61
CA LEU A 21 23.46 -26.80 -2.32
C LEU A 21 22.57 -26.30 -3.46
N ALA A 22 22.51 -27.10 -4.52
CA ALA A 22 21.47 -27.03 -5.52
C ALA A 22 20.90 -28.45 -5.65
N GLY A 23 19.79 -28.68 -4.97
CA GLY A 23 18.94 -29.86 -5.12
C GLY A 23 17.49 -29.40 -5.03
N PRO A 24 16.60 -29.85 -5.94
CA PRO A 24 15.23 -29.35 -6.02
C PRO A 24 14.44 -29.86 -4.82
N VAL A 25 13.88 -28.95 -4.02
CA VAL A 25 12.92 -29.31 -2.98
C VAL A 25 11.61 -29.60 -3.70
N ALA A 26 11.28 -30.89 -3.79
CA ALA A 26 10.01 -31.36 -4.32
C ALA A 26 8.87 -30.86 -3.41
N TRP A 27 8.08 -29.91 -3.93
CA TRP A 27 6.89 -29.39 -3.27
C TRP A 27 5.73 -30.38 -3.44
N TYR A 28 5.39 -31.10 -2.37
CA TYR A 28 4.18 -31.92 -2.33
C TYR A 28 2.94 -31.04 -2.46
N GLY A 29 2.04 -31.43 -3.37
CA GLY A 29 0.75 -30.79 -3.55
C GLY A 29 -0.12 -30.88 -2.30
N LEU A 30 -0.61 -29.73 -1.85
CA LEU A 30 -1.65 -29.67 -0.84
C LEU A 30 -3.01 -29.65 -1.56
N ALA A 31 -3.65 -30.81 -1.63
CA ALA A 31 -5.03 -30.93 -2.11
C ALA A 31 -5.97 -30.31 -1.07
N LEU A 32 -6.59 -29.17 -1.40
CA LEU A 32 -7.79 -28.70 -0.71
C LEU A 32 -8.94 -29.65 -1.10
N SER A 33 -9.26 -30.59 -0.22
CA SER A 33 -10.42 -31.47 -0.35
C SER A 33 -11.71 -30.67 -0.11
N THR A 34 -12.46 -30.39 -1.17
CA THR A 34 -13.82 -29.86 -1.11
C THR A 34 -14.81 -31.00 -0.89
N ALA A 35 -15.27 -31.18 0.35
CA ALA A 35 -16.42 -32.03 0.63
C ALA A 35 -17.71 -31.22 0.45
N TYR A 36 -18.34 -31.31 -0.73
CA TYR A 36 -19.69 -30.83 -0.97
C TYR A 36 -20.67 -32.01 -0.88
N GLY A 37 -21.49 -32.03 0.18
CA GLY A 37 -22.53 -33.03 0.39
C GLY A 37 -23.88 -32.36 0.61
N ALA A 38 -24.74 -32.39 -0.41
CA ALA A 38 -26.09 -31.85 -0.38
C ALA A 38 -27.09 -32.75 0.37
N ARG A 39 -28.03 -32.17 1.12
CA ARG A 39 -29.42 -32.67 1.16
C ARG A 39 -30.43 -31.60 1.58
N ALA A 40 -31.54 -31.60 0.84
CA ALA A 40 -32.70 -30.74 0.93
C ALA A 40 -33.64 -31.06 2.11
N GLY A 41 -34.44 -30.06 2.49
CA GLY A 41 -35.62 -30.20 3.34
C GLY A 41 -36.39 -28.88 3.43
N ASP A 42 -37.44 -28.74 2.62
CA ASP A 42 -38.56 -27.79 2.80
C ASP A 42 -39.53 -28.38 3.85
N PRO A 43 -40.17 -27.56 4.72
CA PRO A 43 -41.54 -27.11 4.39
C PRO A 43 -41.89 -25.68 4.92
N GLY A 44 -42.73 -24.95 4.18
CA GLY A 44 -43.50 -23.79 4.70
C GLY A 44 -44.82 -24.21 5.39
N PRO A 45 -45.79 -23.30 5.59
CA PRO A 45 -45.72 -21.93 6.13
C PRO A 45 -46.57 -21.78 7.42
N ALA A 46 -46.40 -20.69 8.18
CA ALA A 46 -47.36 -20.30 9.22
C ALA A 46 -47.52 -18.77 9.29
N ASP A 47 -48.75 -18.34 9.02
CA ASP A 47 -49.25 -16.98 9.20
C ASP A 47 -49.36 -16.61 10.68
N GLY A 48 -49.06 -15.34 10.98
CA GLY A 48 -49.25 -14.74 12.30
C GLY A 48 -49.24 -13.22 12.22
N SER A 49 -50.38 -12.63 11.86
CA SER A 49 -50.67 -11.19 11.89
C SER A 49 -51.06 -10.75 13.31
N VAL A 50 -50.36 -9.76 13.88
CA VAL A 50 -50.81 -8.62 14.75
C VAL A 50 -49.54 -7.92 15.28
N GLY A 51 -49.34 -6.61 15.37
CA GLY A 51 -50.10 -5.40 15.05
C GLY A 51 -49.39 -4.21 15.72
N GLY A 52 -49.27 -3.08 15.02
CA GLY A 52 -49.15 -1.71 15.58
C GLY A 52 -47.83 -1.29 16.26
N GLY A 53 -47.07 -0.42 15.59
CA GLY A 53 -45.95 0.31 16.21
C GLY A 53 -45.07 1.08 15.23
N THR A 54 -45.67 1.88 14.34
CA THR A 54 -44.93 2.81 13.47
C THR A 54 -44.55 4.05 14.28
N ASP A 55 -43.55 3.93 15.15
CA ASP A 55 -42.83 5.06 15.74
C ASP A 55 -41.49 4.53 16.25
N SER A 56 -40.36 5.11 15.82
CA SER A 56 -38.97 4.87 16.30
C SER A 56 -37.98 4.10 15.40
N LEU A 57 -38.14 4.10 14.08
CA LEU A 57 -37.06 3.65 13.16
C LEU A 57 -36.59 4.72 12.14
N ALA A 58 -37.29 5.86 12.05
CA ALA A 58 -36.91 6.94 11.14
C ALA A 58 -35.64 7.70 11.59
N VAL A 59 -35.38 7.76 12.91
CA VAL A 59 -34.26 8.52 13.49
C VAL A 59 -32.89 7.81 13.35
N PRO A 60 -32.74 6.49 13.62
CA PRO A 60 -31.44 5.83 13.44
C PRO A 60 -31.05 5.67 11.96
N LEU A 61 -32.02 5.52 11.05
CA LEU A 61 -31.75 5.41 9.61
C LEU A 61 -31.27 6.73 8.99
N ALA A 62 -31.76 7.87 9.48
CA ALA A 62 -31.33 9.19 8.98
C ALA A 62 -29.87 9.49 9.34
N VAL A 63 -29.42 9.11 10.54
CA VAL A 63 -28.02 9.32 10.98
C VAL A 63 -27.06 8.43 10.20
N VAL A 64 -27.41 7.15 10.00
CA VAL A 64 -26.59 6.24 9.18
C VAL A 64 -26.54 6.70 7.73
N ALA A 65 -27.64 7.21 7.16
CA ALA A 65 -27.65 7.76 5.81
C ALA A 65 -26.76 9.00 5.64
N VAL A 66 -26.70 9.88 6.66
CA VAL A 66 -25.83 11.06 6.65
C VAL A 66 -24.36 10.67 6.74
N VAL A 67 -24.01 9.75 7.64
CA VAL A 67 -22.62 9.25 7.78
C VAL A 67 -22.17 8.55 6.49
N LEU A 68 -23.02 7.71 5.89
CA LEU A 68 -22.71 7.06 4.61
C LEU A 68 -22.63 8.06 3.44
N ALA A 69 -23.43 9.13 3.44
CA ALA A 69 -23.36 10.16 2.42
C ALA A 69 -22.07 11.00 2.53
N VAL A 70 -21.62 11.30 3.76
CA VAL A 70 -20.36 12.03 4.00
C VAL A 70 -19.16 11.15 3.65
N ALA A 71 -19.15 9.88 4.07
CA ALA A 71 -18.10 8.92 3.69
C ALA A 71 -18.04 8.67 2.17
N ALA A 72 -19.20 8.56 1.50
CA ALA A 72 -19.25 8.46 0.05
C ALA A 72 -18.77 9.75 -0.63
N PHE A 73 -19.05 10.92 -0.06
CA PHE A 73 -18.61 12.22 -0.57
C PHE A 73 -17.09 12.40 -0.45
N THR A 74 -16.49 12.05 0.70
CA THR A 74 -15.04 12.11 0.91
C THR A 74 -14.30 11.10 0.05
N TRP A 75 -14.81 9.87 -0.08
CA TRP A 75 -14.26 8.85 -0.98
C TRP A 75 -14.39 9.24 -2.46
N ALA A 76 -15.54 9.77 -2.90
CA ALA A 76 -15.73 10.26 -4.26
C ALA A 76 -14.79 11.45 -4.58
N ARG A 77 -14.52 12.33 -3.60
CA ARG A 77 -13.56 13.42 -3.73
C ARG A 77 -12.13 12.91 -3.83
N ARG A 78 -11.77 11.86 -3.08
CA ARG A 78 -10.48 11.16 -3.17
C ARG A 78 -10.28 10.51 -4.54
N ARG A 79 -11.32 9.86 -5.08
CA ARG A 79 -11.27 9.25 -6.42
C ARG A 79 -11.08 10.31 -7.51
N ARG A 80 -11.77 11.44 -7.42
CA ARG A 80 -11.61 12.59 -8.35
C ARG A 80 -10.22 13.24 -8.29
N ARG A 81 -9.51 13.15 -7.17
CA ARG A 81 -8.11 13.63 -7.02
C ARG A 81 -7.07 12.67 -7.61
N THR A 82 -7.43 11.40 -7.85
CA THR A 82 -6.52 10.42 -8.49
C THR A 82 -6.62 10.39 -10.03
N THR A 83 -7.71 10.93 -10.61
CA THR A 83 -7.93 11.00 -12.06
C THR A 83 -7.57 12.34 -12.70
N THR A 84 -7.09 13.32 -11.92
CA THR A 84 -6.49 14.57 -12.46
C THR A 84 -4.97 14.48 -12.46
N ARG A 85 -4.45 13.49 -13.20
CA ARG A 85 -3.12 13.55 -13.80
C ARG A 85 -3.28 13.58 -15.32
N THR A 86 -4.07 14.54 -15.78
CA THR A 86 -4.08 14.99 -17.18
C THR A 86 -3.89 16.49 -17.13
N THR A 87 -2.73 16.92 -17.59
CA THR A 87 -2.30 18.30 -17.79
C THR A 87 -3.37 19.11 -18.52
N PRO A 88 -3.90 20.22 -17.99
CA PRO A 88 -4.46 21.23 -18.85
C PRO A 88 -3.31 22.10 -19.33
N ALA A 89 -2.89 21.90 -20.57
CA ALA A 89 -2.16 22.92 -21.30
C ALA A 89 -3.12 24.11 -21.47
N VAL A 90 -2.99 25.12 -20.62
CA VAL A 90 -3.61 26.43 -20.85
C VAL A 90 -2.62 27.26 -21.66
N THR A 91 -2.84 27.31 -22.96
CA THR A 91 -2.30 28.34 -23.84
C THR A 91 -3.03 29.65 -23.58
N VAL A 92 -2.35 30.61 -22.93
CA VAL A 92 -2.72 32.03 -23.01
C VAL A 92 -1.60 32.75 -23.77
N TRP A 93 -2.01 33.47 -24.81
CA TRP A 93 -1.19 34.19 -25.76
C TRP A 93 -0.95 35.62 -25.26
N GLY A 94 0.30 36.10 -25.23
CA GLY A 94 0.62 37.54 -25.24
C GLY A 94 1.69 38.03 -24.25
N GLY A 95 2.88 38.37 -24.77
CA GLY A 95 3.83 39.31 -24.14
C GLY A 95 5.20 38.71 -23.73
N PRO A 96 6.35 39.24 -24.21
CA PRO A 96 7.66 38.84 -23.71
C PRO A 96 7.92 39.48 -22.33
N HIS A 97 8.04 38.66 -21.28
CA HIS A 97 8.63 39.08 -20.01
C HIS A 97 9.89 38.26 -19.71
N PRO A 98 11.07 38.90 -19.53
CA PRO A 98 12.24 38.26 -18.99
C PRO A 98 12.14 38.22 -17.47
N GLY A 99 12.26 37.03 -16.89
CA GLY A 99 12.23 36.80 -15.44
C GLY A 99 11.38 35.59 -15.10
N ALA A 100 11.96 34.40 -15.17
CA ALA A 100 11.39 33.23 -14.54
C ALA A 100 11.22 33.53 -13.05
N ALA A 101 9.99 33.78 -12.61
CA ALA A 101 9.67 33.92 -11.20
C ALA A 101 10.11 32.63 -10.50
N GLU A 102 11.02 32.75 -9.54
CA GLU A 102 11.42 31.62 -8.71
C GLU A 102 10.16 30.99 -8.08
N PRO A 103 10.12 29.66 -7.92
CA PRO A 103 8.94 28.96 -7.38
C PRO A 103 8.79 29.17 -5.86
N GLY A 104 8.59 30.41 -5.41
CA GLY A 104 8.31 30.78 -4.03
C GLY A 104 6.91 30.38 -3.54
N MET A 105 6.51 30.88 -2.38
CA MET A 105 5.18 30.70 -1.77
C MET A 105 4.07 31.12 -2.74
N SER A 106 3.41 30.16 -3.40
CA SER A 106 2.31 30.48 -4.31
C SER A 106 0.98 30.62 -3.54
N PRO A 107 0.09 31.56 -3.91
CA PRO A 107 -1.24 31.69 -3.29
C PRO A 107 -2.07 30.41 -3.34
N ALA A 108 -1.89 29.59 -4.38
CA ALA A 108 -2.56 28.30 -4.52
C ALA A 108 -2.08 27.28 -3.48
N LEU A 109 -0.79 27.28 -3.13
CA LEU A 109 -0.24 26.39 -2.09
C LEU A 109 -0.70 26.83 -0.70
N ASP A 110 -0.73 28.14 -0.44
CA ASP A 110 -1.25 28.69 0.81
C ASP A 110 -2.73 28.32 1.01
N ALA A 111 -3.57 28.59 0.00
CA ALA A 111 -4.99 28.24 0.03
C ALA A 111 -5.22 26.74 0.23
N ARG A 112 -4.42 25.89 -0.43
CA ARG A 112 -4.47 24.44 -0.22
C ARG A 112 -4.14 24.05 1.21
N SER A 113 -3.08 24.61 1.80
CA SER A 113 -2.70 24.29 3.18
C SER A 113 -3.81 24.62 4.19
N ARG A 114 -4.51 25.75 3.99
CA ARG A 114 -5.64 26.15 4.84
C ARG A 114 -6.83 25.20 4.68
N ALA A 115 -7.15 24.82 3.44
CA ALA A 115 -8.20 23.86 3.17
C ALA A 115 -7.88 22.49 3.80
N ASP A 116 -6.64 22.00 3.65
CA ASP A 116 -6.21 20.72 4.22
C ASP A 116 -6.23 20.75 5.76
N LEU A 117 -5.96 21.90 6.41
CA LEU A 117 -6.11 22.07 7.87
C LEU A 117 -7.58 21.94 8.30
N VAL A 118 -8.50 22.63 7.64
CA VAL A 118 -9.95 22.58 7.95
C VAL A 118 -10.50 21.18 7.70
N ASP A 119 -10.21 20.59 6.54
CA ASP A 119 -10.66 19.23 6.18
C ASP A 119 -10.17 18.20 7.23
N THR A 120 -8.93 18.36 7.75
CA THR A 120 -8.37 17.46 8.77
C THR A 120 -8.97 17.70 10.16
N ASP A 121 -9.26 18.94 10.53
CA ASP A 121 -9.92 19.28 11.80
C ASP A 121 -11.33 18.68 11.87
N ASP A 122 -12.12 18.83 10.80
CA ASP A 122 -13.43 18.21 10.69
C ASP A 122 -13.33 16.68 10.76
N ALA A 123 -12.35 16.07 10.07
CA ALA A 123 -12.13 14.62 10.11
C ALA A 123 -11.78 14.13 11.53
N VAL A 124 -10.91 14.85 12.26
CA VAL A 124 -10.57 14.52 13.65
C VAL A 124 -11.80 14.63 14.55
N ARG A 125 -12.57 15.72 14.44
CA ARG A 125 -13.79 15.92 15.26
C ARG A 125 -14.83 14.83 15.01
N THR A 126 -15.12 14.51 13.75
CA THR A 126 -16.03 13.41 13.41
C THR A 126 -15.50 12.07 13.92
N SER A 127 -14.19 11.82 13.84
CA SER A 127 -13.61 10.58 14.35
C SER A 127 -13.65 10.50 15.88
N GLU A 128 -13.51 11.62 16.59
CA GLU A 128 -13.69 11.69 18.05
C GLU A 128 -15.16 11.38 18.43
N GLU A 129 -16.13 11.91 17.69
CA GLU A 129 -17.57 11.60 17.88
C GLU A 129 -17.87 10.11 17.65
N GLU A 130 -17.25 9.49 16.63
CA GLU A 130 -17.43 8.05 16.34
C GLU A 130 -16.70 7.13 17.33
N LEU A 131 -15.60 7.59 17.93
CA LEU A 131 -14.76 6.79 18.82
C LEU A 131 -15.56 6.29 20.04
N ASP A 132 -16.41 7.13 20.61
CA ASP A 132 -17.23 6.75 21.76
C ASP A 132 -18.17 5.56 21.42
N PHE A 133 -18.76 5.58 20.23
CA PHE A 133 -19.59 4.46 19.75
C PHE A 133 -18.75 3.21 19.45
N ALA A 134 -17.58 3.38 18.84
CA ALA A 134 -16.69 2.28 18.50
C ALA A 134 -16.20 1.56 19.77
N VAL A 135 -15.80 2.30 20.80
CA VAL A 135 -15.38 1.75 22.09
C VAL A 135 -16.53 1.01 22.77
N ALA A 136 -17.74 1.59 22.78
CA ALA A 136 -18.90 0.97 23.39
C ALA A 136 -19.31 -0.35 22.71
N ARG A 137 -19.22 -0.43 21.38
CA ARG A 137 -19.64 -1.60 20.59
C ARG A 137 -18.56 -2.68 20.48
N HIS A 138 -17.30 -2.28 20.31
CA HIS A 138 -16.21 -3.17 19.92
C HIS A 138 -15.13 -3.35 21.00
N GLY A 139 -15.19 -2.58 22.09
CA GLY A 139 -14.28 -2.72 23.23
C GLY A 139 -12.81 -2.67 22.82
N GLN A 140 -12.06 -3.75 23.08
CA GLN A 140 -10.64 -3.86 22.74
C GLN A 140 -10.34 -3.73 21.24
N ALA A 141 -11.29 -4.07 20.36
CA ALA A 141 -11.10 -3.91 18.92
C ALA A 141 -11.12 -2.43 18.48
N ALA A 142 -11.52 -1.49 19.35
CA ALA A 142 -11.46 -0.06 19.08
C ALA A 142 -10.11 0.59 19.42
N VAL A 143 -9.18 -0.11 20.09
CA VAL A 143 -7.87 0.44 20.48
C VAL A 143 -7.09 1.06 19.31
N PRO A 144 -7.00 0.42 18.12
CA PRO A 144 -6.32 1.05 16.97
C PRO A 144 -6.97 2.36 16.51
N PHE A 145 -8.30 2.48 16.63
CA PHE A 145 -9.04 3.70 16.32
C PHE A 145 -8.70 4.81 17.32
N THR A 146 -8.66 4.48 18.63
CA THR A 146 -8.22 5.40 19.68
C THR A 146 -6.82 5.95 19.40
N GLU A 147 -5.87 5.08 19.04
CA GLU A 147 -4.50 5.46 18.72
C GLU A 147 -4.41 6.33 17.46
N ALA A 148 -5.22 6.02 16.43
CA ALA A 148 -5.26 6.79 15.18
C ALA A 148 -5.81 8.20 15.40
N VAL A 149 -6.89 8.34 16.19
CA VAL A 149 -7.47 9.64 16.58
C VAL A 149 -6.45 10.47 17.36
N ALA A 150 -5.77 9.86 18.35
CA ALA A 150 -4.74 10.53 19.13
C ALA A 150 -3.55 11.00 18.25
N TYR A 151 -3.11 10.17 17.30
CA TYR A 151 -2.07 10.54 16.34
C TYR A 151 -2.49 11.70 15.44
N ALA A 152 -3.69 11.63 14.86
CA ALA A 152 -4.20 12.66 13.95
C ALA A 152 -4.32 14.00 14.67
N ARG A 153 -4.80 14.01 15.91
CA ARG A 153 -4.84 15.21 16.76
C ARG A 153 -3.46 15.80 17.01
N ALA A 154 -2.45 14.96 17.26
CA ALA A 154 -1.08 15.41 17.47
C ALA A 154 -0.47 16.04 16.20
N GLU A 155 -0.69 15.44 15.04
CA GLU A 155 -0.23 15.97 13.75
C GLU A 155 -0.96 17.25 13.35
N LEU A 156 -2.27 17.33 13.56
CA LEU A 156 -3.05 18.55 13.33
C LEU A 156 -2.57 19.70 14.22
N ALA A 157 -2.34 19.46 15.50
CA ALA A 157 -1.79 20.47 16.41
C ALA A 157 -0.39 20.95 15.98
N ARG A 158 0.45 20.04 15.46
CA ARG A 158 1.77 20.35 14.89
C ARG A 158 1.64 21.19 13.60
N ALA A 159 0.67 20.89 12.75
CA ALA A 159 0.38 21.63 11.54
C ALA A 159 -0.11 23.06 11.86
N PHE A 160 -1.04 23.23 12.81
CA PHE A 160 -1.48 24.55 13.26
C PHE A 160 -0.35 25.40 13.87
N ARG A 161 0.55 24.81 14.67
CA ARG A 161 1.74 25.54 15.15
C ARG A 161 2.65 26.00 14.01
N SER A 162 2.77 25.18 12.96
CA SER A 162 3.57 25.53 11.78
C SER A 162 2.92 26.67 11.01
N ARG A 163 1.58 26.65 10.89
CA ARG A 163 0.77 27.74 10.31
C ARG A 163 0.93 29.03 11.10
N GLN A 164 0.82 28.98 12.41
CA GLN A 164 0.98 30.14 13.27
C GLN A 164 2.35 30.79 13.12
N ARG A 165 3.44 30.01 13.12
CA ARG A 165 4.79 30.55 12.84
C ARG A 165 4.88 31.23 11.48
N LEU A 166 4.19 30.71 10.47
CA LEU A 166 4.19 31.30 9.13
C LEU A 166 3.45 32.65 9.12
N ASP A 167 2.29 32.71 9.78
CA ASP A 167 1.46 33.90 9.85
C ASP A 167 2.10 34.98 10.76
N ASP A 168 2.84 34.59 11.80
CA ASP A 168 3.53 35.49 12.75
C ASP A 168 4.88 36.03 12.22
N ALA A 169 5.65 35.21 11.48
CA ALA A 169 7.03 35.55 11.12
C ALA A 169 7.17 36.36 9.82
N PHE A 170 6.11 36.53 9.02
CA PHE A 170 6.15 37.10 7.65
C PHE A 170 7.46 36.75 6.92
N PRO A 171 7.66 35.48 6.51
CA PRO A 171 8.93 35.05 5.95
C PRO A 171 9.35 35.94 4.78
N GLU A 172 10.49 36.62 4.91
CA GLU A 172 11.07 37.40 3.81
C GLU A 172 11.52 36.48 2.66
N ASP A 173 11.77 35.19 2.95
CA ASP A 173 12.14 34.15 2.00
C ASP A 173 10.94 33.26 1.59
N GLY A 174 10.55 33.39 0.32
CA GLY A 174 9.48 32.59 -0.28
C GLY A 174 9.76 31.09 -0.38
N ALA A 175 11.02 30.65 -0.39
CA ALA A 175 11.39 29.24 -0.43
C ALA A 175 11.16 28.56 0.93
N GLU A 176 11.49 29.24 2.02
CA GLU A 176 11.24 28.74 3.38
C GLU A 176 9.73 28.68 3.67
N GLY A 177 8.99 29.72 3.27
CA GLY A 177 7.53 29.70 3.36
C GLY A 177 6.88 28.54 2.60
N ARG A 178 7.39 28.21 1.40
CA ARG A 178 6.94 27.05 0.63
C ARG A 178 7.19 25.72 1.36
N ARG A 179 8.38 25.54 1.95
CA ARG A 179 8.70 24.31 2.71
C ARG A 179 7.76 24.09 3.89
N VAL A 180 7.44 25.16 4.62
CA VAL A 180 6.51 25.11 5.75
C VAL A 180 5.09 24.74 5.28
N LEU A 181 4.62 25.30 4.16
CA LEU A 181 3.31 24.94 3.59
C LEU A 181 3.27 23.47 3.14
N ASP A 182 4.33 22.98 2.49
CA ASP A 182 4.46 21.57 2.10
C ASP A 182 4.49 20.64 3.32
N GLU A 183 5.11 21.06 4.43
CA GLU A 183 5.09 20.32 5.69
C GLU A 183 3.68 20.25 6.29
N ILE A 184 2.94 21.36 6.32
CA ILE A 184 1.53 21.39 6.77
C ILE A 184 0.69 20.40 5.97
N ILE A 185 0.77 20.47 4.63
CA ILE A 185 0.02 19.59 3.72
C ILE A 185 0.37 18.12 3.99
N ARG A 186 1.65 17.81 4.17
CA ARG A 186 2.10 16.43 4.44
C ARG A 186 1.54 15.90 5.77
N ARG A 187 1.59 16.69 6.83
CA ARG A 187 1.06 16.29 8.15
C ARG A 187 -0.44 16.06 8.12
N CYS A 188 -1.19 16.94 7.46
CA CYS A 188 -2.62 16.75 7.24
C CYS A 188 -2.90 15.47 6.43
N ALA A 189 -2.11 15.21 5.38
CA ALA A 189 -2.25 14.00 4.58
C ALA A 189 -1.97 12.73 5.40
N ASP A 190 -0.93 12.72 6.23
CA ASP A 190 -0.56 11.58 7.08
C ASP A 190 -1.60 11.31 8.17
N ALA A 191 -2.14 12.37 8.79
CA ALA A 191 -3.23 12.28 9.76
C ALA A 191 -4.49 11.66 9.14
N ASN A 192 -4.95 12.19 8.00
CA ASN A 192 -6.13 11.69 7.30
C ASN A 192 -5.92 10.26 6.79
N ALA A 193 -4.74 9.92 6.27
CA ALA A 193 -4.44 8.57 5.82
C ALA A 193 -4.54 7.54 6.96
N ARG A 194 -4.14 7.91 8.18
CA ARG A 194 -4.24 7.03 9.35
C ARG A 194 -5.68 6.88 9.83
N LEU A 195 -6.47 7.96 9.84
CA LEU A 195 -7.91 7.91 10.16
C LEU A 195 -8.68 7.05 9.15
N ASP A 196 -8.47 7.27 7.86
CA ASP A 196 -9.09 6.48 6.79
C ASP A 196 -8.80 4.98 6.93
N ALA A 197 -7.57 4.62 7.33
CA ALA A 197 -7.16 3.23 7.46
C ALA A 197 -7.95 2.50 8.54
N VAL A 198 -8.20 3.14 9.68
CA VAL A 198 -8.94 2.52 10.80
C VAL A 198 -10.45 2.52 10.56
N SER A 199 -11.01 3.52 9.88
CA SER A 199 -12.43 3.50 9.46
C SER A 199 -12.70 2.36 8.49
N GLY A 200 -11.78 2.13 7.53
CA GLY A 200 -11.85 0.97 6.63
C GLY A 200 -11.79 -0.38 7.35
N ASP A 201 -11.11 -0.46 8.50
CA ASP A 201 -11.07 -1.68 9.31
C ASP A 201 -12.42 -1.97 9.99
N PHE A 202 -13.16 -0.94 10.44
CA PHE A 202 -14.52 -1.12 10.95
C PHE A 202 -15.52 -1.50 9.87
N ASP A 203 -15.44 -0.87 8.69
CA ASP A 203 -16.27 -1.25 7.55
C ASP A 203 -16.05 -2.71 7.16
N ARG A 204 -14.80 -3.17 7.20
CA ARG A 204 -14.44 -4.58 6.96
C ARG A 204 -14.99 -5.49 8.07
N LEU A 205 -14.91 -5.09 9.34
CA LEU A 205 -15.49 -5.87 10.44
C LEU A 205 -17.01 -6.02 10.25
N ARG A 206 -17.71 -4.93 9.90
CA ARG A 206 -19.14 -4.97 9.59
C ARG A 206 -19.45 -5.78 8.32
N ALA A 207 -18.54 -5.83 7.35
CA ALA A 207 -18.68 -6.68 6.18
C ALA A 207 -18.51 -8.16 6.55
N LEU A 208 -17.54 -8.51 7.39
CA LEU A 208 -17.34 -9.87 7.89
C LEU A 208 -18.49 -10.36 8.77
N GLU A 209 -19.14 -9.49 9.54
CA GLU A 209 -20.38 -9.84 10.27
C GLU A 209 -21.52 -10.23 9.32
N ARG A 210 -21.52 -9.73 8.06
CA ARG A 210 -22.56 -10.00 7.07
C ARG A 210 -22.20 -11.12 6.08
N GLU A 211 -20.95 -11.17 5.66
CA GLU A 211 -20.45 -11.89 4.47
C GLU A 211 -19.06 -12.50 4.75
N ALA A 212 -18.86 -13.07 5.94
CA ALA A 212 -17.57 -13.65 6.33
C ALA A 212 -17.07 -14.77 5.39
N PRO A 213 -17.89 -15.76 5.01
CA PRO A 213 -17.47 -16.83 4.10
C PRO A 213 -17.01 -16.30 2.74
N GLU A 214 -17.74 -15.33 2.17
CA GLU A 214 -17.44 -14.73 0.88
C GLU A 214 -16.13 -13.94 0.90
N ALA A 215 -15.89 -13.18 1.96
CA ALA A 215 -14.65 -12.42 2.13
C ALA A 215 -13.41 -13.33 2.17
N VAL A 216 -13.50 -14.42 2.92
CA VAL A 216 -12.43 -15.43 3.00
C VAL A 216 -12.24 -16.14 1.65
N ALA A 217 -13.32 -16.53 0.97
CA ALA A 217 -13.27 -17.13 -0.36
C ALA A 217 -12.64 -16.21 -1.41
N GLY A 218 -12.90 -14.90 -1.34
CA GLY A 218 -12.27 -13.90 -2.21
C GLY A 218 -10.76 -13.81 -2.01
N ALA A 219 -10.29 -13.78 -0.76
CA ALA A 219 -8.86 -13.76 -0.47
C ALA A 219 -8.16 -15.05 -0.91
N GLU A 220 -8.82 -16.21 -0.79
CA GLU A 220 -8.32 -17.47 -1.31
C GLU A 220 -8.23 -17.53 -2.83
N ALA A 221 -9.20 -16.93 -3.52
CA ALA A 221 -9.14 -16.80 -4.98
C ALA A 221 -7.94 -15.95 -5.39
N ALA A 222 -7.74 -14.78 -4.76
CA ALA A 222 -6.59 -13.93 -5.03
C ALA A 222 -5.25 -14.61 -4.71
N PHE A 223 -5.20 -15.44 -3.67
CA PHE A 223 -4.06 -16.27 -3.32
C PHE A 223 -3.77 -17.33 -4.39
N ARG A 224 -4.78 -18.07 -4.85
CA ARG A 224 -4.65 -19.08 -5.91
C ARG A 224 -4.21 -18.47 -7.24
N ASP A 225 -4.82 -17.35 -7.64
CA ASP A 225 -4.42 -16.62 -8.86
C ASP A 225 -2.95 -16.22 -8.82
N LEU A 226 -2.44 -15.83 -7.66
CA LEU A 226 -1.03 -15.48 -7.51
C LEU A 226 -0.12 -16.71 -7.49
N LEU A 227 -0.53 -17.81 -6.84
CA LEU A 227 0.19 -19.08 -6.89
C LEU A 227 0.34 -19.57 -8.33
N ASP A 228 -0.71 -19.47 -9.15
CA ASP A 228 -0.70 -19.91 -10.54
C ASP A 228 0.28 -19.08 -11.40
N ARG A 229 0.59 -17.84 -11.00
CA ARG A 229 1.58 -16.98 -11.67
C ARG A 229 3.03 -17.26 -11.26
N MET A 230 3.27 -17.90 -10.10
CA MET A 230 4.61 -18.13 -9.57
C MET A 230 5.55 -18.87 -10.54
N PRO A 231 5.13 -19.95 -11.22
CA PRO A 231 6.01 -20.69 -12.13
C PRO A 231 6.48 -19.83 -13.33
N ALA A 232 5.60 -18.97 -13.86
CA ALA A 232 5.96 -18.08 -14.96
C ALA A 232 6.98 -17.03 -14.54
N ALA A 233 6.83 -16.47 -13.33
CA ALA A 233 7.78 -15.51 -12.78
C ALA A 233 9.14 -16.15 -12.45
N GLU A 234 9.14 -17.39 -11.95
CA GLU A 234 10.36 -18.16 -11.72
C GLU A 234 11.10 -18.44 -13.03
N ALA A 235 10.39 -18.90 -14.06
CA ALA A 235 10.96 -19.10 -15.39
C ALA A 235 11.52 -17.80 -16.00
N ALA A 236 10.84 -16.65 -15.79
CA ALA A 236 11.34 -15.36 -16.23
C ALA A 236 12.66 -14.97 -15.53
N LEU A 237 12.78 -15.24 -14.22
CA LEU A 237 14.00 -15.00 -13.46
C LEU A 237 15.14 -15.92 -13.91
N ASP A 238 14.87 -17.20 -14.16
CA ASP A 238 15.86 -18.14 -14.68
C ASP A 238 16.32 -17.76 -16.08
N GLY A 239 15.39 -17.38 -16.96
CA GLY A 239 15.72 -16.87 -18.28
C GLY A 239 16.55 -15.58 -18.25
N MET A 240 16.43 -14.75 -17.22
CA MET A 240 17.34 -13.61 -17.00
C MET A 240 18.73 -14.04 -16.53
N ARG A 241 18.81 -15.06 -15.65
CA ARG A 241 20.08 -15.61 -15.14
C ARG A 241 20.94 -16.23 -16.24
N GLU A 242 20.31 -16.86 -17.22
CA GLU A 242 20.99 -17.48 -18.36
C GLU A 242 21.52 -16.46 -19.38
N ARG A 243 20.79 -15.36 -19.58
CA ARG A 243 21.05 -14.41 -20.68
C ARG A 243 21.81 -13.16 -20.28
N TYR A 244 21.71 -12.72 -19.03
CA TYR A 244 22.24 -11.43 -18.58
C TYR A 244 23.25 -11.56 -17.43
N ALA A 245 24.12 -10.57 -17.29
CA ALA A 245 25.06 -10.50 -16.18
C ALA A 245 24.32 -10.36 -14.83
N PRO A 246 24.87 -10.86 -13.70
CA PRO A 246 24.22 -10.80 -12.38
C PRO A 246 23.77 -9.41 -11.93
N SER A 247 24.52 -8.36 -12.28
CA SER A 247 24.16 -6.97 -11.99
C SER A 247 22.83 -6.55 -12.64
N ALA A 248 22.45 -7.16 -13.77
CA ALA A 248 21.24 -6.81 -14.50
C ALA A 248 19.96 -7.24 -13.77
N TYR A 249 19.97 -8.37 -13.07
CA TYR A 249 18.81 -8.91 -12.34
C TYR A 249 18.96 -8.86 -10.81
N ALA A 250 20.08 -8.34 -10.28
CA ALA A 250 20.33 -8.22 -8.84
C ALA A 250 19.15 -7.62 -8.04
N PRO A 251 18.42 -6.58 -8.51
CA PRO A 251 17.29 -6.02 -7.75
C PRO A 251 16.14 -6.99 -7.50
N VAL A 252 15.99 -8.03 -8.33
CA VAL A 252 14.89 -9.00 -8.25
C VAL A 252 15.37 -10.43 -7.97
N ALA A 253 16.66 -10.62 -7.69
CA ALA A 253 17.28 -11.94 -7.58
C ALA A 253 16.67 -12.82 -6.46
N GLY A 254 16.17 -12.20 -5.39
CA GLY A 254 15.52 -12.88 -4.26
C GLY A 254 13.99 -12.79 -4.24
N SER A 255 13.38 -12.15 -5.24
CA SER A 255 11.94 -11.84 -5.19
C SER A 255 11.06 -13.09 -5.16
N ILE A 256 11.42 -14.15 -5.88
CA ILE A 256 10.66 -15.41 -5.92
C ILE A 256 10.64 -16.09 -4.55
N GLY A 257 11.79 -16.21 -3.89
CA GLY A 257 11.87 -16.80 -2.54
C GLY A 257 11.07 -15.98 -1.51
N GLN A 258 11.19 -14.64 -1.55
CA GLN A 258 10.41 -13.77 -0.67
C GLN A 258 8.90 -13.87 -0.94
N ALA A 259 8.48 -14.00 -2.21
CA ALA A 259 7.08 -14.19 -2.55
C ALA A 259 6.55 -15.53 -2.02
N GLN A 260 7.35 -16.60 -2.10
CA GLN A 260 7.02 -17.92 -1.52
C GLN A 260 6.83 -17.83 0.00
N ASP A 261 7.75 -17.18 0.73
CA ASP A 261 7.61 -16.98 2.17
C ASP A 261 6.32 -16.25 2.55
N ARG A 262 5.95 -15.24 1.77
CA ARG A 262 4.70 -14.50 1.95
C ARG A 262 3.47 -15.36 1.66
N LEU A 263 3.51 -16.23 0.66
CA LEU A 263 2.43 -17.17 0.35
C LEU A 263 2.28 -18.25 1.43
N VAL A 264 3.37 -18.72 2.03
CA VAL A 264 3.31 -19.62 3.19
C VAL A 264 2.62 -18.94 4.37
N PHE A 265 3.00 -17.70 4.69
CA PHE A 265 2.34 -16.93 5.75
C PHE A 265 0.85 -16.62 5.42
N ALA A 266 0.54 -16.35 4.16
CA ALA A 266 -0.86 -16.17 3.72
C ALA A 266 -1.67 -17.45 3.95
N THR A 267 -1.09 -18.62 3.68
CA THR A 267 -1.74 -19.93 3.90
C THR A 267 -2.12 -20.13 5.36
N SER A 268 -1.18 -19.90 6.29
CA SER A 268 -1.50 -20.04 7.73
C SER A 268 -2.56 -19.05 8.18
N SER A 269 -2.50 -17.82 7.67
CA SER A 269 -3.45 -16.75 8.01
C SER A 269 -4.86 -17.05 7.46
N LEU A 270 -4.99 -17.53 6.22
CA LEU A 270 -6.28 -17.92 5.65
C LEU A 270 -6.92 -19.09 6.42
N ASN A 271 -6.13 -20.07 6.85
CA ASN A 271 -6.64 -21.17 7.67
C ASN A 271 -7.13 -20.69 9.05
N GLN A 272 -6.41 -19.77 9.69
CA GLN A 272 -6.85 -19.17 10.95
C GLN A 272 -8.11 -18.32 10.77
N ALA A 273 -8.20 -17.56 9.67
CA ALA A 273 -9.39 -16.79 9.34
C ALA A 273 -10.62 -17.69 9.17
N ARG A 274 -10.51 -18.80 8.42
CA ARG A 274 -11.58 -19.81 8.29
C ARG A 274 -12.03 -20.35 9.64
N GLN A 275 -11.09 -20.81 10.46
CA GLN A 275 -11.40 -21.37 11.78
C GLN A 275 -12.10 -20.35 12.70
N ALA A 276 -11.70 -19.08 12.63
CA ALA A 276 -12.36 -18.01 13.38
C ALA A 276 -13.77 -17.72 12.85
N VAL A 277 -13.98 -17.73 11.53
CA VAL A 277 -15.31 -17.62 10.91
C VAL A 277 -16.21 -18.77 11.34
N ASP A 278 -15.74 -20.01 11.24
CA ASP A 278 -16.49 -21.21 11.62
C ASP A 278 -16.91 -21.20 13.10
N ALA A 279 -16.11 -20.53 13.94
CA ALA A 279 -16.38 -20.38 15.36
C ALA A 279 -17.12 -19.07 15.74
N GLY A 280 -17.57 -18.29 14.75
CA GLY A 280 -18.29 -17.02 14.97
C GLY A 280 -17.44 -15.88 15.57
N ARG A 281 -16.10 -16.00 15.54
CA ARG A 281 -15.16 -15.01 16.09
C ARG A 281 -14.75 -13.99 15.01
N HIS A 282 -15.71 -13.23 14.50
CA HIS A 282 -15.49 -12.28 13.39
C HIS A 282 -14.35 -11.26 13.61
N PRO A 283 -14.15 -10.68 14.81
CA PRO A 283 -13.00 -9.78 15.04
C PRO A 283 -11.64 -10.47 14.85
N GLU A 284 -11.51 -11.72 15.31
CA GLU A 284 -10.29 -12.52 15.12
C GLU A 284 -10.11 -12.91 13.65
N ALA A 285 -11.20 -13.30 12.98
CA ALA A 285 -11.19 -13.58 11.54
C ALA A 285 -10.71 -12.37 10.73
N ALA A 286 -11.14 -11.15 11.08
CA ALA A 286 -10.74 -9.92 10.41
C ALA A 286 -9.22 -9.68 10.47
N VAL A 287 -8.61 -9.95 11.63
CA VAL A 287 -7.16 -9.81 11.82
C VAL A 287 -6.40 -10.78 10.91
N HIS A 288 -6.78 -12.05 10.91
CA HIS A 288 -6.13 -13.08 10.10
C HIS A 288 -6.36 -12.88 8.59
N LEU A 289 -7.57 -12.49 8.19
CA LEU A 289 -7.87 -12.19 6.80
C LEU A 289 -7.01 -11.03 6.27
N ARG A 290 -6.85 -9.96 7.06
CA ARG A 290 -5.98 -8.83 6.69
C ARG A 290 -4.52 -9.24 6.56
N ALA A 291 -4.04 -10.08 7.48
CA ALA A 291 -2.68 -10.60 7.43
C ALA A 291 -2.46 -11.39 6.12
N ALA A 292 -3.43 -12.22 5.72
CA ALA A 292 -3.39 -12.94 4.44
C ALA A 292 -3.40 -11.99 3.23
N GLU A 293 -4.36 -11.07 3.15
CA GLU A 293 -4.48 -10.09 2.06
C GLU A 293 -3.20 -9.26 1.88
N GLY A 294 -2.62 -8.80 2.99
CA GLY A 294 -1.38 -8.05 3.01
C GLY A 294 -0.19 -8.87 2.48
N ALA A 295 -0.11 -10.14 2.87
CA ALA A 295 0.94 -11.03 2.39
C ALA A 295 0.78 -11.38 0.90
N VAL A 296 -0.44 -11.63 0.43
CA VAL A 296 -0.74 -11.82 -1.00
C VAL A 296 -0.37 -10.58 -1.81
N THR A 297 -0.69 -9.39 -1.30
CA THR A 297 -0.33 -8.12 -1.96
C THR A 297 1.19 -7.94 -2.05
N GLN A 298 1.93 -8.24 -0.98
CA GLN A 298 3.39 -8.16 -0.98
C GLN A 298 4.02 -9.16 -1.96
N ALA A 299 3.53 -10.41 -1.97
CA ALA A 299 3.98 -11.42 -2.92
C ALA A 299 3.70 -10.99 -4.36
N ARG A 300 2.54 -10.38 -4.64
CA ARG A 300 2.20 -9.85 -5.95
C ARG A 300 3.18 -8.78 -6.42
N VAL A 301 3.52 -7.81 -5.55
CA VAL A 301 4.50 -6.75 -5.88
C VAL A 301 5.86 -7.35 -6.26
N LEU A 302 6.29 -8.41 -5.57
CA LEU A 302 7.55 -9.10 -5.87
C LEU A 302 7.50 -9.81 -7.22
N VAL A 303 6.40 -10.53 -7.50
CA VAL A 303 6.15 -11.22 -8.79
C VAL A 303 6.09 -10.22 -9.95
N ASP A 304 5.28 -9.17 -9.83
CA ASP A 304 5.16 -8.11 -10.83
C ASP A 304 6.51 -7.40 -11.04
N GLY A 305 7.33 -7.29 -10.00
CA GLY A 305 8.70 -6.76 -10.07
C GLY A 305 9.62 -7.60 -10.96
N VAL A 306 9.55 -8.93 -10.86
CA VAL A 306 10.32 -9.86 -11.69
C VAL A 306 9.89 -9.76 -13.16
N GLU A 307 8.58 -9.82 -13.41
CA GLU A 307 8.02 -9.75 -14.77
C GLU A 307 8.38 -8.43 -15.46
N ARG A 308 8.23 -7.30 -14.75
CA ARG A 308 8.63 -5.99 -15.25
C ARG A 308 10.12 -5.92 -15.53
N ARG A 309 10.96 -6.47 -14.64
CA ARG A 309 12.41 -6.45 -14.85
C ARG A 309 12.82 -7.27 -16.07
N ALA A 310 12.16 -8.40 -16.29
CA ALA A 310 12.38 -9.22 -17.49
C ALA A 310 12.02 -8.45 -18.77
N ALA A 311 10.89 -7.73 -18.77
CA ALA A 311 10.47 -6.90 -19.89
C ALA A 311 11.46 -5.74 -20.15
N GLU A 312 11.89 -5.02 -19.09
CA GLU A 312 12.87 -3.94 -19.21
C GLU A 312 14.21 -4.41 -19.79
N LEU A 313 14.70 -5.59 -19.39
CA LEU A 313 15.94 -6.15 -19.92
C LEU A 313 15.81 -6.63 -21.36
N ALA A 314 14.65 -7.19 -21.73
CA ALA A 314 14.37 -7.58 -23.12
C ALA A 314 14.34 -6.34 -24.02
N GLU A 315 13.62 -5.29 -23.63
CA GLU A 315 13.52 -4.04 -24.38
C GLU A 315 14.88 -3.34 -24.50
N ALA A 316 15.68 -3.32 -23.42
CA ALA A 316 17.02 -2.76 -23.46
C ALA A 316 17.96 -3.55 -24.41
N ALA A 317 17.83 -4.87 -24.46
CA ALA A 317 18.60 -5.71 -25.38
C ALA A 317 18.21 -5.47 -26.84
N GLU A 318 16.92 -5.25 -27.12
CA GLU A 318 16.43 -4.92 -28.46
C GLU A 318 16.91 -3.55 -28.95
N ARG A 319 17.02 -2.55 -28.06
CA ARG A 319 17.49 -1.19 -28.40
C ARG A 319 19.02 -1.04 -28.52
N LEU A 320 19.79 -2.02 -28.05
CA LEU A 320 21.24 -1.94 -27.99
C LEU A 320 21.93 -1.82 -29.37
N PRO A 321 21.55 -2.61 -30.41
CA PRO A 321 22.20 -2.52 -31.72
C PRO A 321 22.06 -1.14 -32.35
N ASP A 322 20.85 -0.56 -32.34
CA ASP A 322 20.60 0.76 -32.92
C ASP A 322 21.38 1.86 -32.20
N ALA A 323 21.45 1.80 -30.86
CA ALA A 323 22.24 2.73 -30.07
C ALA A 323 23.74 2.63 -30.38
N LEU A 324 24.25 1.40 -30.62
CA LEU A 324 25.64 1.18 -30.99
C LEU A 324 25.93 1.75 -32.39
N THR A 325 25.08 1.47 -33.37
CA THR A 325 25.23 2.01 -34.73
C THR A 325 25.14 3.54 -34.74
N GLY A 326 24.25 4.13 -33.94
CA GLY A 326 24.18 5.59 -33.74
C GLY A 326 25.49 6.15 -33.19
N ALA A 327 26.03 5.55 -32.13
CA ALA A 327 27.29 5.99 -31.53
C ALA A 327 28.50 5.83 -32.49
N GLU A 328 28.55 4.75 -33.28
CA GLU A 328 29.58 4.54 -34.31
C GLU A 328 29.50 5.59 -35.42
N THR A 329 28.28 5.99 -35.80
CA THR A 329 28.04 7.07 -36.77
C THR A 329 28.51 8.41 -36.21
N ASP A 330 28.11 8.75 -34.98
CA ASP A 330 28.52 9.98 -34.30
C ASP A 330 30.05 10.10 -34.16
N LEU A 331 30.73 8.99 -33.85
CA LEU A 331 32.20 8.94 -33.79
C LEU A 331 32.84 9.18 -35.16
N THR A 332 32.25 8.64 -36.22
CA THR A 332 32.73 8.83 -37.60
C THR A 332 32.58 10.29 -38.04
N ASP A 333 31.43 10.90 -37.75
CA ASP A 333 31.15 12.31 -38.07
C ASP A 333 32.07 13.26 -37.30
N ALA A 334 32.26 13.02 -36.00
CA ALA A 334 33.19 13.80 -35.18
C ALA A 334 34.64 13.70 -35.70
N GLY A 335 35.07 12.52 -36.15
CA GLY A 335 36.38 12.30 -36.76
C GLY A 335 36.55 13.01 -38.11
N ALA A 336 35.48 13.17 -38.88
CA ALA A 336 35.50 13.93 -40.14
C ALA A 336 35.63 15.44 -39.90
N LEU A 337 35.07 15.98 -38.81
CA LEU A 337 35.16 17.39 -38.44
C LEU A 337 36.55 17.83 -37.94
N LEU A 338 37.40 16.89 -37.52
CA LEU A 338 38.75 17.16 -37.02
C LEU A 338 39.84 17.11 -38.11
N LYS A 339 39.49 16.81 -39.36
CA LYS A 339 40.39 16.79 -40.53
C LYS A 339 40.22 18.02 -41.39
#